data_AF-A0A3L6T7Y1-F1
#
_entry.id   AF-A0A3L6T7Y1-F1
#
_cell.length_a   1.000
_cell.length_b   1.000
_cell.length_c   1.000
_cell.angle_alpha   90.00
_cell.angle_beta   90.00
_cell.angle_gamma   90.00
#
_symmetry.space_group_name_H-M   'P 1'
#
loop_
_entity.id
_entity.type
_entity.pdbx_description
1 polymer ?
#
loop_
_entity_poly.entity_id
_entity_poly.type
_entity_poly.pdbx_seq_one_letter_code
_entity_poly.pdbx_strand_id
1 'polypeptide(L)'
;MKPAIAVVLLCSLLAVSSAAEKFDFFYLVQQWPGSFCDTRQGCCFPDTGKPPADFGIHGMWPNYAKCGRGRQEELATGLLEEDAVAFLSGVGRRGKCWPEYCDDGNALSPWEIRDMVASLDRSWPTLSCKSGRSFEFWSYEWKKHGTCSNLEQHEYFARALALKARYNLTAILAGAGIVPSDTATYSLSSVREAIARGTGATANLECNRDADGNAQLFQVYQCVDREGKKLIDCPLSMPTKCSRDKVKLPVF
;
A
#
# COMPACT_ATOMS: atom_id res chain seq x y z
N MET A 1 -67.34 -19.96 -13.71
CA MET A 1 -66.04 -20.25 -13.06
C MET A 1 -64.96 -20.07 -14.12
N LYS A 2 -64.09 -19.06 -13.99
CA LYS A 2 -62.94 -18.83 -14.89
C LYS A 2 -61.67 -18.97 -14.04
N PRO A 3 -60.64 -19.73 -14.45
CA PRO A 3 -59.40 -19.80 -13.70
C PRO A 3 -58.56 -18.55 -14.01
N ALA A 4 -58.18 -17.82 -12.97
CA ALA A 4 -57.17 -16.78 -13.07
C ALA A 4 -55.79 -17.44 -13.06
N ILE A 5 -55.03 -17.28 -14.14
CA ILE A 5 -53.64 -17.73 -14.23
C ILE A 5 -52.79 -16.67 -13.53
N ALA A 6 -52.27 -17.01 -12.35
CA ALA A 6 -51.30 -16.19 -11.64
C ALA A 6 -49.93 -16.32 -12.33
N VAL A 7 -49.49 -15.25 -13.00
CA VAL A 7 -48.13 -15.16 -13.53
C VAL A 7 -47.20 -14.83 -12.36
N VAL A 8 -46.54 -15.86 -11.83
CA VAL A 8 -45.47 -15.70 -10.85
C VAL A 8 -44.23 -15.22 -11.59
N LEU A 9 -43.95 -13.92 -11.51
CA LEU A 9 -42.72 -13.33 -12.03
C LEU A 9 -41.58 -13.72 -11.06
N LEU A 10 -40.89 -14.83 -11.36
CA LEU A 10 -39.65 -15.20 -10.68
C LEU A 10 -38.58 -14.17 -11.06
N CYS A 11 -38.38 -13.17 -10.20
CA CYS A 11 -37.24 -12.27 -10.31
C CYS A 11 -36.00 -13.04 -9.87
N SER A 12 -35.27 -13.60 -10.85
CA SER A 12 -34.02 -14.30 -10.63
C SER A 12 -33.00 -13.32 -10.04
N LEU A 13 -32.81 -13.36 -8.72
CA LEU A 13 -31.66 -12.74 -8.05
C LEU A 13 -30.40 -13.49 -8.50
N LEU A 14 -29.80 -13.07 -9.61
CA LEU A 14 -28.42 -13.41 -9.92
C LEU A 14 -27.56 -12.69 -8.89
N ALA A 15 -27.25 -13.38 -7.79
CA ALA A 15 -26.19 -12.94 -6.89
C ALA A 15 -24.90 -12.95 -7.72
N VAL A 16 -24.46 -11.76 -8.15
CA VAL A 16 -23.10 -11.56 -8.65
C VAL A 16 -22.19 -11.78 -7.45
N SER A 17 -21.78 -13.03 -7.24
CA SER A 17 -20.77 -13.36 -6.26
C SER A 17 -19.46 -12.82 -6.81
N SER A 18 -19.10 -11.60 -6.41
CA SER A 18 -17.75 -11.10 -6.63
C SER A 18 -16.80 -12.08 -5.94
N ALA A 19 -16.00 -12.80 -6.72
CA ALA A 19 -15.01 -13.70 -6.14
C ALA A 19 -13.99 -12.84 -5.40
N ALA A 20 -13.93 -12.95 -4.07
CA ALA A 20 -12.96 -12.23 -3.27
C ALA A 20 -11.54 -12.49 -3.80
N GLU A 21 -10.77 -11.42 -3.97
CA GLU A 21 -9.42 -11.48 -4.51
C GLU A 21 -8.50 -12.27 -3.56
N LYS A 22 -7.70 -13.16 -4.15
CA LYS A 22 -6.78 -14.02 -3.40
C LYS A 22 -5.41 -13.36 -3.32
N PHE A 23 -5.14 -12.67 -2.21
CA PHE A 23 -3.83 -12.17 -1.82
C PHE A 23 -3.43 -12.68 -0.43
N ASP A 24 -2.15 -12.52 -0.06
CA ASP A 24 -1.57 -13.19 1.10
C ASP A 24 -1.33 -12.23 2.28
N PHE A 25 -0.95 -10.98 2.00
CA PHE A 25 -0.65 -9.95 3.00
C PHE A 25 -0.77 -8.54 2.40
N PHE A 26 -0.72 -7.47 3.20
CA PHE A 26 -0.52 -6.11 2.69
C PHE A 26 0.88 -5.58 2.95
N TYR A 27 1.38 -4.74 2.05
CA TYR A 27 2.38 -3.73 2.41
C TYR A 27 1.67 -2.45 2.85
N LEU A 28 1.84 -2.04 4.11
CA LEU A 28 1.62 -0.65 4.52
C LEU A 28 2.91 0.13 4.25
N VAL A 29 2.86 0.99 3.24
CA VAL A 29 4.00 1.78 2.77
C VAL A 29 3.88 3.18 3.34
N GLN A 30 4.87 3.58 4.12
CA GLN A 30 4.99 4.92 4.66
C GLN A 30 6.23 5.61 4.08
N GLN A 31 6.12 6.90 3.79
CA GLN A 31 7.13 7.70 3.10
C GLN A 31 7.57 8.89 3.96
N TRP A 32 8.86 9.18 3.95
CA TRP A 32 9.39 10.40 4.57
C TRP A 32 9.23 11.60 3.61
N PRO A 33 8.50 12.67 3.99
CA PRO A 33 8.25 13.80 3.10
C PRO A 33 9.53 14.58 2.73
N GLY A 34 10.49 14.70 3.65
CA GLY A 34 11.78 15.35 3.37
C GLY A 34 12.52 14.70 2.20
N SER A 35 12.57 13.36 2.18
CA SER A 35 13.24 12.60 1.12
C SER A 35 12.47 12.55 -0.19
N PHE A 36 11.19 12.91 -0.20
CA PHE A 36 10.45 13.12 -1.44
C PHE A 36 10.78 14.49 -2.05
N CYS A 37 10.81 15.51 -1.19
CA CYS A 37 10.88 16.91 -1.58
C CYS A 37 12.28 17.42 -1.92
N ASP A 38 13.34 16.82 -1.38
CA ASP A 38 14.73 17.25 -1.59
C ASP A 38 15.41 16.61 -2.83
N THR A 39 14.63 15.88 -3.64
CA THR A 39 15.08 15.35 -4.93
C THR A 39 15.13 16.46 -6.00
N ARG A 40 15.77 16.20 -7.14
CA ARG A 40 15.81 17.16 -8.27
C ARG A 40 14.42 17.47 -8.84
N GLN A 41 13.45 16.59 -8.61
CA GLN A 41 12.08 16.77 -9.05
C GLN A 41 11.33 17.81 -8.19
N GLY A 42 11.77 18.01 -6.95
CA GLY A 42 11.03 18.80 -5.96
C GLY A 42 9.66 18.21 -5.61
N CYS A 43 8.87 18.96 -4.85
CA CYS A 43 7.52 18.58 -4.49
C CYS A 43 6.60 19.79 -4.38
N CYS A 44 5.30 19.52 -4.28
CA CYS A 44 4.28 20.53 -4.00
C CYS A 44 3.51 20.12 -2.76
N PHE A 45 3.15 21.10 -1.93
CA PHE A 45 2.28 20.86 -0.78
C PHE A 45 0.82 20.77 -1.22
N PRO A 46 0.00 20.00 -0.50
CA PRO A 46 -1.43 19.96 -0.75
C PRO A 46 -2.07 21.33 -0.47
N ASP A 47 -3.30 21.51 -0.95
CA ASP A 47 -4.13 22.70 -0.70
C ASP A 47 -4.39 22.96 0.80
N THR A 48 -4.28 21.93 1.64
CA THR A 48 -4.31 22.01 3.10
C THR A 48 -3.03 22.56 3.74
N GLY A 49 -1.97 22.80 2.95
CA GLY A 49 -0.70 23.39 3.38
C GLY A 49 0.43 22.38 3.59
N LYS A 50 1.56 22.85 4.13
CA LYS A 50 2.74 21.99 4.38
C LYS A 50 2.38 20.86 5.36
N PRO A 51 2.58 19.57 4.99
CA PRO A 51 2.34 18.45 5.89
C PRO A 51 3.27 18.47 7.11
N PRO A 52 2.93 17.73 8.19
CA PRO A 52 3.84 17.58 9.31
C PRO A 52 5.15 16.87 8.90
N ALA A 53 6.23 17.13 9.63
CA ALA A 53 7.48 16.38 9.55
C ALA A 53 7.33 15.00 10.22
N ASP A 54 6.46 14.17 9.64
CA ASP A 54 6.13 12.82 10.06
C ASP A 54 6.04 11.93 8.81
N PHE A 55 6.28 10.62 8.96
CA PHE A 55 6.07 9.67 7.86
C PHE A 55 4.62 9.71 7.38
N GLY A 56 4.36 10.01 6.11
CA GLY A 56 3.02 9.93 5.52
C GLY A 56 2.74 8.55 4.93
N ILE A 57 1.49 8.11 4.88
CA ILE A 57 1.10 6.90 4.14
C ILE A 57 1.28 7.19 2.64
N HIS A 58 1.90 6.25 1.93
CA HIS A 58 1.86 6.15 0.48
C HIS A 58 0.70 5.24 0.07
N GLY A 59 0.63 4.04 0.65
CA GLY A 59 -0.53 3.19 0.49
C GLY A 59 -0.52 1.88 1.25
N MET A 60 -1.63 1.15 1.16
CA MET A 60 -1.80 -0.18 1.75
C MET A 60 -2.09 -1.18 0.62
N TRP A 61 -1.11 -1.99 0.25
CA TRP A 61 -1.12 -2.72 -1.02
C TRP A 61 -1.25 -4.21 -0.79
N PRO A 62 -2.35 -4.85 -1.24
CA PRO A 62 -2.45 -6.31 -1.30
C PRO A 62 -1.28 -6.89 -2.08
N ASN A 63 -0.65 -7.93 -1.57
CA ASN A 63 0.53 -8.53 -2.17
C ASN A 63 0.55 -10.05 -1.98
N TYR A 64 1.34 -10.71 -2.82
CA TYR A 64 1.50 -12.16 -2.83
C TYR A 64 2.78 -12.57 -2.12
N ALA A 65 2.73 -13.62 -1.31
CA ALA A 65 3.89 -14.18 -0.62
C ALA A 65 4.79 -15.00 -1.57
N LYS A 66 4.26 -15.39 -2.74
CA LYS A 66 5.01 -16.09 -3.80
C LYS A 66 4.78 -15.39 -5.15
N CYS A 67 5.86 -15.03 -5.82
CA CYS A 67 5.84 -14.43 -7.16
C CYS A 67 6.14 -15.47 -8.24
N GLY A 68 5.39 -15.48 -9.35
CA GLY A 68 5.69 -16.35 -10.51
C GLY A 68 5.00 -17.72 -10.51
N ARG A 69 5.63 -18.69 -11.20
CA ARG A 69 5.10 -20.04 -11.55
C ARG A 69 4.53 -20.84 -10.38
N GLY A 70 4.94 -20.55 -9.13
CA GLY A 70 4.48 -21.26 -7.95
C GLY A 70 2.98 -21.09 -7.62
N ARG A 71 2.30 -20.08 -8.17
CA ARG A 71 0.84 -19.97 -8.09
C ARG A 71 0.12 -20.59 -9.29
N GLN A 72 0.80 -20.72 -10.43
CA GLN A 72 0.22 -21.35 -11.61
C GLN A 72 -0.19 -22.80 -11.32
N GLU A 73 0.64 -23.53 -10.55
CA GLU A 73 0.35 -24.91 -10.12
C GLU A 73 -0.82 -25.00 -9.11
N GLU A 74 -1.01 -24.01 -8.25
CA GLU A 74 -2.09 -23.97 -7.24
C GLU A 74 -3.43 -23.45 -7.78
N LEU A 75 -3.42 -22.61 -8.83
CA LEU A 75 -4.64 -22.22 -9.55
C LEU A 75 -5.06 -23.26 -10.61
N ALA A 76 -4.11 -23.99 -11.21
CA ALA A 76 -4.40 -25.01 -12.23
C ALA A 76 -4.98 -26.30 -11.64
N THR A 77 -4.87 -26.53 -10.32
CA THR A 77 -5.41 -27.72 -9.65
C THR A 77 -6.95 -27.79 -9.66
N GLY A 78 -7.62 -26.79 -10.24
CA GLY A 78 -9.07 -26.77 -10.48
C GLY A 78 -9.51 -26.49 -11.93
N LEU A 79 -8.61 -26.58 -12.92
CA LEU A 79 -8.94 -26.36 -14.34
C LEU A 79 -8.92 -27.67 -15.15
N LEU A 80 -9.70 -27.72 -16.24
CA LEU A 80 -9.73 -28.84 -17.18
C LEU A 80 -8.45 -28.84 -18.05
N GLU A 81 -8.01 -30.01 -18.51
CA GLU A 81 -6.69 -30.21 -19.15
C GLU A 81 -6.40 -29.28 -20.34
N GLU A 82 -7.41 -28.92 -21.13
CA GLU A 82 -7.21 -28.06 -22.31
C GLU A 82 -7.01 -26.58 -21.95
N ASP A 83 -7.59 -26.11 -20.84
CA ASP A 83 -7.42 -24.75 -20.33
C ASP A 83 -6.05 -24.55 -19.68
N ALA A 84 -5.47 -25.62 -19.12
CA ALA A 84 -4.13 -25.61 -18.54
C ALA A 84 -3.04 -25.39 -19.59
N VAL A 85 -3.19 -25.96 -20.79
CA VAL A 85 -2.23 -25.80 -21.89
C VAL A 85 -2.25 -24.38 -22.44
N ALA A 86 -3.42 -23.76 -22.60
CA ALA A 86 -3.53 -22.35 -22.98
C ALA A 86 -2.88 -21.42 -21.92
N PHE A 87 -3.03 -21.75 -20.63
CA PHE A 87 -2.44 -21.01 -19.51
C PHE A 87 -0.90 -21.09 -19.47
N LEU A 88 -0.33 -22.23 -19.86
CA LEU A 88 1.12 -22.46 -19.93
C LEU A 88 1.76 -21.88 -21.20
N SER A 89 0.97 -21.72 -22.27
CA SER A 89 1.45 -21.25 -23.58
C SER A 89 1.43 -19.73 -23.75
N GLY A 90 0.76 -19.01 -22.83
CA GLY A 90 0.61 -17.56 -22.86
C GLY A 90 1.71 -16.80 -22.11
N VAL A 91 2.72 -16.36 -22.85
CA VAL A 91 3.57 -15.19 -22.54
C VAL A 91 4.64 -15.38 -21.45
N GLY A 92 5.90 -15.47 -21.88
CA GLY A 92 7.05 -15.19 -21.02
C GLY A 92 6.98 -13.77 -20.45
N ARG A 93 7.01 -13.64 -19.12
CA ARG A 93 7.26 -12.40 -18.33
C ARG A 93 7.40 -12.80 -16.86
N ARG A 94 8.28 -12.13 -16.10
CA ARG A 94 8.40 -12.29 -14.63
C ARG A 94 7.00 -12.19 -14.02
N GLY A 95 6.54 -13.21 -13.30
CA GLY A 95 5.18 -13.21 -12.77
C GLY A 95 4.97 -12.05 -11.80
N LYS A 96 3.89 -11.31 -12.00
CA LYS A 96 3.46 -10.18 -11.17
C LYS A 96 3.27 -10.64 -9.72
N CYS A 97 3.73 -9.83 -8.76
CA CYS A 97 3.75 -10.16 -7.32
C CYS A 97 2.56 -9.59 -6.54
N TRP A 98 1.64 -8.87 -7.18
CA TRP A 98 0.48 -8.25 -6.55
C TRP A 98 -0.73 -8.20 -7.49
N PRO A 99 -1.95 -8.20 -6.96
CA PRO A 99 -3.14 -7.79 -7.70
C PRO A 99 -3.20 -6.26 -7.79
N GLU A 100 -3.78 -5.74 -8.86
CA GLU A 100 -4.08 -4.30 -9.00
C GLU A 100 -5.25 -4.11 -9.97
N TYR A 101 -6.00 -3.02 -9.79
CA TYR A 101 -7.17 -2.65 -10.60
C TYR A 101 -8.25 -3.74 -10.65
N CYS A 102 -8.55 -4.36 -9.50
CA CYS A 102 -9.46 -5.52 -9.42
C CYS A 102 -10.94 -5.17 -9.62
N ASP A 103 -11.33 -3.91 -9.42
CA ASP A 103 -12.70 -3.45 -9.67
C ASP A 103 -12.71 -1.99 -10.13
N ASP A 104 -12.49 -1.78 -11.44
CA ASP A 104 -12.49 -0.45 -12.04
C ASP A 104 -13.85 0.29 -11.96
N GLY A 105 -14.95 -0.44 -11.68
CA GLY A 105 -16.29 0.14 -11.50
C GLY A 105 -16.53 0.71 -10.10
N ASN A 106 -15.75 0.29 -9.12
CA ASN A 106 -15.86 0.71 -7.73
C ASN A 106 -14.96 1.92 -7.45
N ALA A 107 -15.34 3.09 -7.96
CA ALA A 107 -14.59 4.33 -7.70
C ALA A 107 -14.74 4.82 -6.25
N LEU A 108 -13.69 5.46 -5.72
CA LEU A 108 -13.72 6.06 -4.37
C LEU A 108 -14.80 7.13 -4.28
N SER A 109 -15.75 6.91 -3.38
CA SER A 109 -16.83 7.83 -3.05
C SER A 109 -16.37 8.76 -1.92
N PRO A 110 -16.43 10.10 -2.11
CA PRO A 110 -16.14 11.06 -1.04
C PRO A 110 -17.01 10.88 0.21
N TRP A 111 -18.22 10.34 0.04
CA TRP A 111 -19.17 10.14 1.13
C TRP A 111 -18.76 9.01 2.06
N GLU A 112 -18.15 7.96 1.50
CA GLU A 112 -17.71 6.77 2.24
C GLU A 112 -16.52 7.06 3.15
N ILE A 113 -15.80 8.15 2.94
CA ILE A 113 -14.62 8.51 3.76
C ILE A 113 -14.75 9.90 4.41
N ARG A 114 -15.95 10.51 4.35
CA ARG A 114 -16.17 11.90 4.73
C ARG A 114 -15.72 12.22 6.16
N ASP A 115 -15.94 11.29 7.09
CA ASP A 115 -15.55 11.42 8.49
C ASP A 115 -14.03 11.36 8.72
N MET A 116 -13.26 10.83 7.76
CA MET A 116 -11.82 10.62 7.88
C MET A 116 -10.97 11.57 7.05
N VAL A 117 -11.57 12.44 6.22
CA VAL A 117 -10.83 13.36 5.32
C VAL A 117 -9.74 14.14 6.05
N ALA A 118 -10.04 14.74 7.20
CA ALA A 118 -9.03 15.50 7.96
C ALA A 118 -7.86 14.64 8.48
N SER A 119 -8.13 13.37 8.80
CA SER A 119 -7.09 12.42 9.21
C SER A 119 -6.25 11.96 8.02
N LEU A 120 -6.89 11.75 6.87
CA LEU A 120 -6.23 11.42 5.61
C LEU A 120 -5.36 12.57 5.10
N ASP A 121 -5.82 13.82 5.15
CA ASP A 121 -4.99 14.96 4.75
C ASP A 121 -3.72 15.09 5.60
N ARG A 122 -3.82 14.82 6.90
CA ARG A 122 -2.68 14.88 7.80
C ARG A 122 -1.72 13.70 7.60
N SER A 123 -2.26 12.50 7.37
CA SER A 123 -1.51 11.25 7.47
C SER A 123 -1.20 10.60 6.14
N TRP A 124 -1.87 10.99 5.05
CA TRP A 124 -1.76 10.46 3.71
C TRP A 124 -1.79 11.59 2.65
N PRO A 125 -1.02 12.68 2.81
CA PRO A 125 -1.06 13.82 1.87
C PRO A 125 -0.46 13.44 0.51
N THR A 126 -0.91 14.11 -0.55
CA THR A 126 -0.13 14.15 -1.80
C THR A 126 1.03 15.13 -1.67
N LEU A 127 2.18 14.75 -2.22
CA LEU A 127 3.32 15.66 -2.43
C LEU A 127 3.58 15.92 -3.93
N SER A 128 2.72 15.39 -4.80
CA SER A 128 2.83 15.52 -6.25
C SER A 128 2.33 16.88 -6.73
N CYS A 129 3.05 17.49 -7.67
CA CYS A 129 2.67 18.76 -8.31
C CYS A 129 1.56 18.63 -9.37
N LYS A 130 0.90 17.47 -9.51
CA LYS A 130 -0.11 17.26 -10.57
C LYS A 130 -1.45 17.94 -10.28
N SER A 131 -1.94 17.88 -9.05
CA SER A 131 -3.28 18.41 -8.72
C SER A 131 -3.40 19.11 -7.39
N GLY A 132 -2.41 19.00 -6.49
CA GLY A 132 -2.43 19.59 -5.15
C GLY A 132 -3.53 19.04 -4.23
N ARG A 133 -4.40 18.14 -4.70
CA ARG A 133 -5.52 17.58 -3.95
C ARG A 133 -5.22 16.15 -3.52
N SER A 134 -5.14 15.91 -2.22
CA SER A 134 -4.88 14.57 -1.66
C SER A 134 -5.96 13.55 -2.07
N PHE A 135 -7.21 13.99 -2.26
CA PHE A 135 -8.31 13.11 -2.68
C PHE A 135 -8.05 12.37 -4.01
N GLU A 136 -7.37 13.00 -4.97
CA GLU A 136 -7.02 12.32 -6.23
C GLU A 136 -5.99 11.22 -6.01
N PHE A 137 -5.06 11.44 -5.08
CA PHE A 137 -4.09 10.43 -4.71
C PHE A 137 -4.76 9.26 -3.99
N TRP A 138 -5.67 9.51 -3.04
CA TRP A 138 -6.46 8.46 -2.39
C TRP A 138 -7.33 7.69 -3.38
N SER A 139 -7.91 8.39 -4.37
CA SER A 139 -8.71 7.77 -5.42
C SER A 139 -7.88 6.82 -6.28
N TYR A 140 -6.63 7.20 -6.58
CA TYR A 140 -5.68 6.34 -7.30
C TYR A 140 -5.27 5.12 -6.47
N GLU A 141 -4.92 5.30 -5.20
CA GLU A 141 -4.56 4.20 -4.29
C GLU A 141 -5.73 3.24 -4.08
N TRP A 142 -6.94 3.76 -3.91
CA TRP A 142 -8.15 2.94 -3.84
C TRP A 142 -8.35 2.15 -5.13
N LYS A 143 -8.41 2.83 -6.29
CA LYS A 143 -8.65 2.18 -7.59
C LYS A 143 -7.63 1.10 -7.90
N LYS A 144 -6.35 1.36 -7.61
CA LYS A 144 -5.28 0.44 -7.96
C LYS A 144 -5.11 -0.68 -6.94
N HIS A 145 -5.23 -0.38 -5.65
CA HIS A 145 -4.86 -1.30 -4.57
C HIS A 145 -6.05 -1.63 -3.65
N GLY A 146 -6.83 -0.63 -3.26
CA GLY A 146 -7.99 -0.80 -2.39
C GLY A 146 -9.06 -1.74 -2.94
N THR A 147 -9.35 -1.67 -4.25
CA THR A 147 -10.32 -2.57 -4.90
C THR A 147 -9.90 -4.04 -4.85
N CYS A 148 -8.63 -4.34 -4.57
CA CYS A 148 -8.10 -5.70 -4.45
C CYS A 148 -8.00 -6.18 -2.99
N SER A 149 -8.43 -5.36 -2.02
CA SER A 149 -8.20 -5.60 -0.60
C SER A 149 -9.24 -6.49 0.08
N ASN A 150 -10.37 -6.76 -0.57
CA ASN A 150 -11.58 -7.35 0.03
C ASN A 150 -12.14 -6.54 1.21
N LEU A 151 -11.79 -5.25 1.32
CA LEU A 151 -12.33 -4.32 2.30
C LEU A 151 -13.23 -3.30 1.61
N GLU A 152 -14.24 -2.81 2.33
CA GLU A 152 -14.99 -1.64 1.91
C GLU A 152 -14.12 -0.38 1.96
N GLN A 153 -14.53 0.65 1.21
CA GLN A 153 -13.77 1.90 1.08
C GLN A 153 -13.39 2.50 2.42
N HIS A 154 -14.37 2.70 3.32
CA HIS A 154 -14.12 3.23 4.67
C HIS A 154 -13.12 2.37 5.43
N GLU A 155 -13.33 1.05 5.46
CA GLU A 155 -12.48 0.14 6.22
C GLU A 155 -11.04 0.13 5.72
N TYR A 156 -10.81 0.14 4.41
CA TYR A 156 -9.47 0.19 3.81
C TYR A 156 -8.65 1.38 4.34
N PHE A 157 -9.23 2.58 4.32
CA PHE A 157 -8.57 3.79 4.81
C PHE A 157 -8.45 3.80 6.34
N ALA A 158 -9.49 3.36 7.06
CA ALA A 158 -9.48 3.30 8.52
C ALA A 158 -8.40 2.36 9.06
N ARG A 159 -8.19 1.19 8.43
CA ARG A 159 -7.15 0.22 8.81
C ARG A 159 -5.75 0.80 8.63
N ALA A 160 -5.49 1.44 7.49
CA ALA A 160 -4.19 2.07 7.22
C ALA A 160 -3.88 3.21 8.22
N LEU A 161 -4.86 4.08 8.49
CA LEU A 161 -4.74 5.15 9.48
C LEU A 161 -4.49 4.61 10.89
N ALA A 162 -5.24 3.57 11.31
CA ALA A 162 -5.09 2.96 12.62
C ALA A 162 -3.71 2.33 12.82
N LEU A 163 -3.19 1.63 11.81
CA LEU A 163 -1.86 1.04 11.86
C LEU A 163 -0.75 2.10 11.91
N LYS A 164 -0.84 3.15 11.07
CA LYS A 164 0.11 4.28 11.13
C LYS A 164 0.10 4.95 12.50
N ALA A 165 -1.08 5.20 13.07
CA ALA A 165 -1.21 5.85 14.37
C ALA A 165 -0.64 4.98 15.49
N ARG A 166 -0.90 3.67 15.46
CA ARG A 166 -0.41 2.71 16.46
C ARG A 166 1.10 2.52 16.40
N TYR A 167 1.68 2.50 15.21
CA TYR A 167 3.10 2.24 14.98
C TYR A 167 3.78 3.47 14.36
N ASN A 168 3.83 4.56 15.14
CA ASN A 168 4.41 5.83 14.71
C ASN A 168 5.92 5.69 14.43
N LEU A 169 6.27 5.56 13.15
CA LEU A 169 7.64 5.36 12.70
C LEU A 169 8.58 6.51 13.11
N THR A 170 8.12 7.76 13.05
CA THR A 170 8.92 8.92 13.45
C THR A 170 9.28 8.84 14.93
N ALA A 171 8.31 8.51 15.79
CA ALA A 171 8.54 8.36 17.23
C ALA A 171 9.43 7.15 17.55
N ILE A 172 9.23 6.02 16.86
CA ILE A 172 10.04 4.81 17.01
C ILE A 172 11.50 5.09 16.65
N LEU A 173 11.75 5.74 15.51
CA LEU A 173 13.10 6.08 15.07
C LEU A 173 13.74 7.12 16.00
N ALA A 174 13.00 8.15 16.40
CA ALA A 174 13.48 9.16 17.34
C ALA A 174 13.87 8.56 18.70
N GLY A 175 13.09 7.59 19.21
CA GLY A 175 13.41 6.85 20.44
C GLY A 175 14.72 6.03 20.34
N ALA A 176 15.17 5.72 19.13
CA ALA A 176 16.46 5.08 18.86
C ALA A 176 17.58 6.09 18.49
N GLY A 177 17.33 7.39 18.65
CA GLY A 177 18.27 8.45 18.28
C GLY A 177 18.39 8.71 16.77
N ILE A 178 17.47 8.17 15.97
CA ILE A 178 17.40 8.37 14.52
C ILE A 178 16.39 9.49 14.26
N VAL A 179 16.89 10.72 14.19
CA VAL A 179 16.08 11.94 14.01
C VAL A 179 16.43 12.65 12.71
N PRO A 180 15.52 13.46 12.13
CA PRO A 180 15.84 14.27 10.96
C PRO A 180 17.07 15.16 11.19
N SER A 181 17.99 15.19 10.23
CA SER A 181 19.25 15.93 10.34
C SER A 181 19.84 16.24 8.98
N ASP A 182 20.44 17.42 8.84
CA ASP A 182 21.17 17.82 7.63
C ASP A 182 22.58 17.21 7.55
N THR A 183 23.14 16.74 8.68
CA THR A 183 24.52 16.29 8.78
C THR A 183 24.68 14.83 9.20
N ALA A 184 23.74 14.30 9.98
CA ALA A 184 23.81 12.93 10.47
C ALA A 184 23.48 11.91 9.37
N THR A 185 24.09 10.73 9.49
CA THR A 185 23.74 9.54 8.69
C THR A 185 23.59 8.34 9.61
N TYR A 186 22.70 7.43 9.25
CA TYR A 186 22.32 6.28 10.05
C TYR A 186 22.58 5.00 9.28
N SER A 187 22.99 3.92 9.94
CA SER A 187 23.12 2.62 9.28
C SER A 187 21.74 2.03 9.00
N LEU A 188 21.58 1.35 7.86
CA LEU A 188 20.33 0.63 7.56
C LEU A 188 20.03 -0.45 8.60
N SER A 189 21.06 -1.05 9.21
CA SER A 189 20.88 -2.00 10.31
C SER A 189 20.21 -1.35 11.51
N SER A 190 20.66 -0.17 11.95
CA SER A 190 20.06 0.50 13.11
C SER A 190 18.63 0.94 12.83
N VAL A 191 18.32 1.38 11.61
CA VAL A 191 16.95 1.71 11.17
C VAL A 191 16.06 0.47 11.22
N ARG A 192 16.48 -0.66 10.63
CA ARG A 192 15.70 -1.92 10.64
C ARG A 192 15.46 -2.42 12.05
N GLU A 193 16.49 -2.40 12.90
CA GLU A 193 16.39 -2.84 14.28
C GLU A 193 15.49 -1.95 15.12
N ALA A 194 15.58 -0.62 14.96
CA ALA A 194 14.70 0.31 15.66
C ALA A 194 13.23 0.05 15.32
N ILE A 195 12.93 -0.13 14.03
CA ILE A 195 11.58 -0.48 13.56
C ILE A 195 11.16 -1.82 14.17
N ALA A 196 11.95 -2.88 14.01
CA ALA A 196 11.62 -4.21 14.52
C ALA A 196 11.36 -4.22 16.04
N ARG A 197 12.16 -3.49 16.83
CA ARG A 197 11.94 -3.35 18.27
C ARG A 197 10.67 -2.56 18.61
N GLY A 198 10.39 -1.49 17.86
CA GLY A 198 9.23 -0.63 18.11
C GLY A 198 7.90 -1.23 17.64
N THR A 199 7.92 -2.10 16.63
CA THR A 199 6.71 -2.68 16.02
C THR A 199 6.48 -4.14 16.39
N GLY A 200 7.53 -4.85 16.80
CA GLY A 200 7.53 -6.31 16.95
C GLY A 200 7.60 -7.08 15.63
N ALA A 201 7.82 -6.40 14.50
CA ALA A 201 7.88 -7.01 13.17
C ALA A 201 8.93 -6.35 12.28
N THR A 202 9.58 -7.16 11.45
CA THR A 202 10.54 -6.67 10.45
C THR A 202 9.87 -5.81 9.37
N ALA A 203 10.66 -4.93 8.74
CA ALA A 203 10.21 -4.07 7.65
C ALA A 203 11.25 -4.01 6.52
N ASN A 204 10.76 -3.86 5.30
CA ASN A 204 11.59 -3.57 4.13
C ASN A 204 11.83 -2.05 4.04
N LEU A 205 13.02 -1.66 3.57
CA LEU A 205 13.40 -0.25 3.43
C LEU A 205 13.67 0.07 1.96
N GLU A 206 13.19 1.22 1.51
CA GLU A 206 13.53 1.80 0.21
C GLU A 206 14.23 3.14 0.40
N CYS A 207 15.23 3.37 -0.44
CA CYS A 207 16.00 4.61 -0.49
C CYS A 207 15.86 5.26 -1.85
N ASN A 208 15.93 6.59 -1.87
CA ASN A 208 16.16 7.35 -3.09
C ASN A 208 17.45 8.19 -2.92
N ARG A 209 17.62 9.20 -3.77
CA ARG A 209 18.74 10.13 -3.69
C ARG A 209 18.25 11.57 -3.67
N ASP A 210 18.88 12.39 -2.84
CA ASP A 210 18.66 13.84 -2.83
C ASP A 210 19.25 14.50 -4.10
N ALA A 211 19.06 15.81 -4.27
CA ALA A 211 19.55 16.55 -5.42
C ALA A 211 21.08 16.43 -5.66
N ASP A 212 21.83 16.25 -4.57
CA ASP A 212 23.29 16.09 -4.53
C ASP A 212 23.73 14.64 -4.73
N GLY A 213 22.80 13.69 -4.78
CA GLY A 213 23.06 12.27 -5.03
C GLY A 213 23.33 11.44 -3.77
N ASN A 214 23.15 12.00 -2.57
CA ASN A 214 23.30 11.26 -1.32
C ASN A 214 22.14 10.27 -1.13
N ALA A 215 22.44 9.09 -0.60
CA ALA A 215 21.41 8.09 -0.29
C ALA A 215 20.64 8.50 0.97
N GLN A 216 19.31 8.33 0.93
CA GLN A 216 18.42 8.69 2.03
C GLN A 216 17.26 7.72 2.19
N LEU A 217 16.76 7.58 3.41
CA LEU A 217 15.60 6.73 3.71
C LEU A 217 14.35 7.37 3.12
N PHE A 218 13.75 6.69 2.14
CA PHE A 218 12.62 7.23 1.40
C PHE A 218 11.30 6.61 1.88
N GLN A 219 11.20 5.28 1.85
CA GLN A 219 9.98 4.57 2.24
C GLN A 219 10.28 3.38 3.15
N VAL A 220 9.35 3.10 4.05
CA VAL A 220 9.33 1.96 4.95
C VAL A 220 8.11 1.11 4.60
N TYR A 221 8.36 -0.16 4.34
CA TYR A 221 7.37 -1.14 3.93
C TYR A 221 7.15 -2.13 5.08
N GLN A 222 6.07 -1.93 5.83
CA GLN A 222 5.67 -2.83 6.90
C GLN A 222 4.65 -3.82 6.37
N CYS A 223 4.79 -5.10 6.70
CA CYS A 223 3.84 -6.11 6.28
C CYS A 223 2.69 -6.22 7.28
N VAL A 224 1.48 -6.39 6.77
CA VAL A 224 0.24 -6.49 7.53
C VAL A 224 -0.45 -7.80 7.16
N ASP A 225 -1.10 -8.43 8.13
CA ASP A 225 -1.94 -9.61 7.86
C ASP A 225 -3.05 -9.33 6.83
N ARG A 226 -3.61 -10.40 6.26
CA ARG A 226 -4.62 -10.31 5.20
C ARG A 226 -5.90 -9.59 5.63
N GLU A 227 -6.16 -9.50 6.94
CA GLU A 227 -7.29 -8.76 7.50
C GLU A 227 -7.01 -7.26 7.68
N GLY A 228 -5.76 -6.79 7.47
CA GLY A 228 -5.38 -5.39 7.61
C GLY A 228 -5.30 -4.90 9.06
N LYS A 229 -5.10 -5.79 10.04
CA LYS A 229 -5.28 -5.51 11.48
C LYS A 229 -4.00 -5.51 12.30
N LYS A 230 -2.99 -6.28 11.93
CA LYS A 230 -1.73 -6.39 12.68
C LYS A 230 -0.54 -6.48 11.75
N LEU A 231 0.59 -5.94 12.23
CA LEU A 231 1.86 -6.13 11.56
C LEU A 231 2.31 -7.59 11.69
N ILE A 232 2.94 -8.08 10.63
CA ILE A 232 3.57 -9.40 10.55
C ILE A 232 4.97 -9.24 9.98
N ASP A 233 5.83 -10.24 10.17
CA ASP A 233 7.10 -10.28 9.46
C ASP A 233 6.89 -10.36 7.96
N CYS A 234 7.72 -9.64 7.21
CA CYS A 234 7.58 -9.60 5.77
C CYS A 234 8.00 -10.92 5.13
N PRO A 235 7.10 -11.61 4.41
CA PRO A 235 7.40 -12.91 3.80
C PRO A 235 8.37 -12.79 2.62
N LEU A 236 8.50 -11.58 2.06
CA LEU A 236 9.38 -11.27 0.95
C LEU A 236 10.42 -10.23 1.36
N SER A 237 11.67 -10.52 1.07
CA SER A 237 12.71 -9.50 1.01
C SER A 237 12.57 -8.73 -0.30
N MET A 238 12.44 -7.41 -0.23
CA MET A 238 12.33 -6.59 -1.42
C MET A 238 13.71 -6.13 -1.92
N PRO A 239 13.95 -6.17 -3.25
CA PRO A 239 15.12 -5.53 -3.84
C PRO A 239 15.13 -4.05 -3.47
N THR A 240 16.10 -3.63 -2.68
CA THR A 240 16.18 -2.25 -2.20
C THR A 240 17.15 -1.43 -3.04
N LYS A 241 16.76 -0.18 -3.32
CA LYS A 241 17.65 0.84 -3.90
C LYS A 241 18.61 1.45 -2.87
N CYS A 242 18.59 0.98 -1.63
CA CYS A 242 19.55 1.36 -0.61
C CYS A 242 20.93 0.75 -0.94
N SER A 243 21.64 1.40 -1.87
CA SER A 243 22.92 0.93 -2.41
C SER A 243 24.12 1.18 -1.47
N ARG A 244 23.88 1.77 -0.30
CA ARG A 244 24.89 2.12 0.70
C ARG A 244 24.39 1.69 2.07
N ASP A 245 25.30 1.31 2.95
CA ASP A 245 24.94 0.89 4.30
C ASP A 245 24.43 2.03 5.18
N LYS A 246 24.72 3.28 4.80
CA LYS A 246 24.31 4.49 5.52
C LYS A 246 23.37 5.35 4.68
N VAL A 247 22.41 5.97 5.35
CA VAL A 247 21.39 6.83 4.77
C VAL A 247 21.20 8.11 5.57
N LYS A 248 20.83 9.20 4.88
CA LYS A 248 20.28 10.40 5.52
C LYS A 248 18.81 10.19 5.89
N LEU A 249 18.35 10.92 6.89
CA LEU A 249 16.94 11.23 7.12
C LEU A 249 16.86 12.77 7.10
N PRO A 250 16.58 13.41 5.96
CA PRO A 250 16.67 14.86 5.83
C PRO A 250 15.61 15.56 6.67
N VAL A 251 15.88 16.81 7.07
CA VAL A 251 14.87 17.68 7.67
C VAL A 251 13.79 17.99 6.62
N PHE A 252 12.53 18.11 7.05
CA PHE A 252 11.39 18.44 6.17
C PHE A 252 10.86 19.86 6.41
#